data_AF-A0A256ZI18-F1
#
_entry.id   AF-A0A256ZI18-F1
#
_cell.length_a   1.000
_cell.length_b   1.000
_cell.length_c   1.000
_cell.angle_alpha   90.00
_cell.angle_beta   90.00
_cell.angle_gamma   90.00
#
_symmetry.space_group_name_H-M   'P 1'
#
loop_
_entity.id
_entity.type
_entity.pdbx_description
1 polymer ?
#
loop_
_entity_poly.entity_id
_entity_poly.type
_entity_poly.pdbx_seq_one_letter_code
_entity_poly.pdbx_strand_id
1 'polypeptide(L)'
;MDQPPSESELARWYSVLGNPVRLRIIRLLGERGPLSFKELRRELGLGVGTIYYHLDVMSGLVTQDEKKRYLLSERGMMLFSALKDGTLSLVMRKPTSAEKALRIILLSPLFKIACEKPILSIPLALAILVIGGIGSARAGLMPILMFYARTAKAAPLCLFLHYLAQWGLVYLACEFLCLVFYRRKGAELELLVTISLANLPLAIFPYAYTFLSYQVALRLLTVLQAWTILLVCSAVSAGKGIRLDRALPIGLTLLFLNVVLLAFLGLLAF
;
A
#
# COMPACT_ATOMS: atom_id res chain seq x y z
N MET A 1 -29.36 -5.97 17.71
CA MET A 1 -29.54 -5.37 16.37
C MET A 1 -28.45 -4.31 16.27
N ASP A 2 -27.25 -4.71 15.88
CA ASP A 2 -26.08 -3.81 15.89
C ASP A 2 -26.06 -3.01 14.60
N GLN A 3 -26.53 -1.77 14.67
CA GLN A 3 -26.30 -0.80 13.61
C GLN A 3 -24.79 -0.56 13.49
N PRO A 4 -24.25 -0.44 12.26
CA PRO A 4 -22.84 -0.11 12.07
C PRO A 4 -22.53 1.25 12.73
N PRO A 5 -21.36 1.38 13.39
CA PRO A 5 -20.98 2.62 14.07
C PRO A 5 -20.96 3.79 13.08
N SER A 6 -21.49 4.94 13.48
CA SER A 6 -21.49 6.14 12.64
C SER A 6 -20.06 6.59 12.32
N GLU A 7 -19.84 7.26 11.18
CA GLU A 7 -18.52 7.77 10.80
C GLU A 7 -17.89 8.68 11.87
N SER A 8 -18.73 9.45 12.60
CA SER A 8 -18.30 10.29 13.71
C SER A 8 -17.80 9.49 14.91
N GLU A 9 -18.44 8.35 15.22
CA GLU A 9 -17.97 7.45 16.28
C GLU A 9 -16.65 6.80 15.89
N LEU A 10 -16.52 6.31 14.64
CA LEU A 10 -15.27 5.73 14.14
C LEU A 10 -14.10 6.71 14.23
N ALA A 11 -14.28 7.97 13.79
CA ALA A 11 -13.25 9.00 13.91
C ALA A 11 -12.83 9.24 15.37
N ARG A 12 -13.78 9.17 16.30
CA ARG A 12 -13.52 9.28 17.75
C ARG A 12 -12.75 8.08 18.29
N TRP A 13 -13.05 6.86 17.84
CA TRP A 13 -12.29 5.67 18.19
C TRP A 13 -10.84 5.73 17.69
N TYR A 14 -10.65 6.17 16.43
CA TYR A 14 -9.32 6.36 15.86
C TYR A 14 -8.51 7.42 16.61
N SER A 15 -9.13 8.52 17.03
CA SER A 15 -8.43 9.56 17.80
C SER A 15 -7.95 9.03 19.16
N VAL A 16 -8.77 8.23 19.85
CA VAL A 16 -8.39 7.62 21.14
C VAL A 16 -7.27 6.59 20.95
N LEU A 17 -7.44 5.65 20.02
CA LEU A 17 -6.50 4.55 19.78
C LEU A 17 -5.18 4.99 19.15
N GLY A 18 -5.15 6.11 18.44
CA GLY A 18 -3.94 6.65 17.82
C GLY A 18 -2.93 7.28 18.78
N ASN A 19 -3.24 7.39 20.08
CA ASN A 19 -2.37 8.08 21.05
C ASN A 19 -1.84 7.12 22.14
N PRO A 20 -0.51 7.04 22.33
CA PRO A 20 0.10 6.10 23.27
C PRO A 20 -0.26 6.38 24.74
N VAL A 21 -0.51 7.64 25.11
CA VAL A 21 -0.89 8.02 26.48
C VAL A 21 -2.31 7.56 26.79
N ARG A 22 -3.26 7.76 25.87
CA ARG A 22 -4.66 7.34 26.05
C ARG A 22 -4.79 5.83 26.18
N LEU A 23 -4.02 5.07 25.40
CA LEU A 23 -3.92 3.62 25.52
C LEU A 23 -3.33 3.19 26.86
N ARG A 24 -2.33 3.91 27.36
CA ARG A 24 -1.75 3.65 28.67
C ARG A 24 -2.76 3.90 29.80
N ILE A 25 -3.58 4.94 29.70
CA ILE A 25 -4.70 5.20 30.62
C ILE A 25 -5.69 4.03 30.59
N ILE A 26 -6.11 3.58 29.41
CA ILE A 26 -7.05 2.44 29.28
C ILE A 26 -6.49 1.18 29.95
N ARG A 27 -5.22 0.85 29.72
CA ARG A 27 -4.57 -0.31 30.33
C ARG A 27 -4.46 -0.17 31.85
N LEU A 28 -4.01 0.98 32.35
CA LEU A 28 -3.88 1.24 33.79
C LEU A 28 -5.21 1.06 34.53
N LEU A 29 -6.28 1.66 33.99
CA LEU A 29 -7.61 1.58 34.60
C LEU A 29 -8.27 0.20 34.44
N GLY A 30 -8.02 -0.49 33.32
CA GLY A 30 -8.53 -1.83 33.08
C GLY A 30 -7.83 -2.92 33.91
N GLU A 31 -6.54 -2.77 34.18
CA GLU A 31 -5.74 -3.74 34.97
C GLU A 31 -5.87 -3.50 36.48
N ARG A 32 -5.83 -2.23 36.92
CA ARG A 32 -5.81 -1.88 38.35
C ARG A 32 -7.17 -1.44 38.90
N GLY A 33 -8.15 -1.20 38.03
CA GLY A 33 -9.44 -0.67 38.43
C GLY A 33 -9.41 0.83 38.75
N PRO A 34 -10.33 1.33 39.61
CA PRO A 34 -10.48 2.75 39.88
C PRO A 34 -9.24 3.40 40.52
N LEU A 35 -8.70 4.45 39.90
CA LEU A 35 -7.53 5.20 40.39
C LEU A 35 -7.85 6.66 40.68
N SER A 36 -7.28 7.21 41.75
CA SER A 36 -7.34 8.66 42.02
C SER A 36 -6.51 9.45 41.01
N PHE A 37 -6.78 10.76 40.87
CA PHE A 37 -5.97 11.63 40.01
C PHE A 37 -4.48 11.63 40.39
N LYS A 38 -4.18 11.56 41.70
CA LYS A 38 -2.80 11.54 42.21
C LYS A 38 -2.06 10.28 41.77
N GLU A 39 -2.73 9.13 41.83
CA GLU A 39 -2.17 7.84 41.37
C GLU A 39 -2.00 7.84 39.85
N LEU A 40 -3.02 8.29 39.12
CA LEU A 40 -2.97 8.37 37.67
C LEU A 40 -1.82 9.29 37.21
N ARG A 41 -1.64 10.44 37.86
CA ARG A 41 -0.52 11.35 37.60
C ARG A 41 0.82 10.72 37.89
N ARG A 42 0.95 10.01 39.01
CA ARG A 42 2.19 9.31 39.40
C ARG A 42 2.58 8.25 38.37
N GLU A 43 1.62 7.46 37.89
CA GLU A 43 1.85 6.39 36.92
C GLU A 43 2.13 6.92 35.50
N LEU A 44 1.46 8.01 35.10
CA LEU A 44 1.64 8.59 33.77
C LEU A 44 2.89 9.46 33.66
N GLY A 45 3.32 10.12 34.75
CA GLY A 45 4.46 11.04 34.74
C GLY A 45 4.23 12.31 33.92
N LEU A 46 2.97 12.70 33.71
CA LEU A 46 2.58 13.83 32.85
C LEU A 46 2.16 15.07 33.65
N GLY A 47 2.19 16.23 32.98
CA GLY A 47 1.68 17.49 33.52
C GLY A 47 0.18 17.44 33.78
N VAL A 48 -0.28 18.19 34.79
CA VAL A 48 -1.68 18.20 35.25
C VAL A 48 -2.64 18.53 34.09
N GLY A 49 -2.38 19.59 33.34
CA GLY A 49 -3.21 20.00 32.20
C GLY A 49 -3.25 18.97 31.07
N THR A 50 -2.15 18.28 30.81
CA THR A 50 -2.05 17.23 29.78
C THR A 50 -2.92 16.02 30.13
N ILE A 51 -2.93 15.63 31.41
CA ILE A 51 -3.77 14.51 31.88
C ILE A 51 -5.25 14.87 31.75
N TYR A 52 -5.64 16.07 32.19
CA TYR A 52 -7.03 16.53 32.04
C TYR A 52 -7.46 16.59 30.57
N TYR A 53 -6.61 17.08 29.68
CA TYR A 53 -6.89 17.06 28.24
C TYR A 53 -7.15 15.63 27.71
N HIS A 54 -6.33 14.65 28.10
CA HIS A 54 -6.55 13.28 27.67
C HIS A 54 -7.83 12.67 28.23
N LEU A 55 -8.13 12.93 29.51
CA LEU A 55 -9.35 12.46 30.16
C LEU A 55 -10.61 13.07 29.52
N ASP A 56 -10.56 14.35 29.16
CA ASP A 56 -11.66 15.04 28.48
C ASP A 56 -11.94 14.44 27.09
N VAL A 57 -10.90 14.22 26.28
CA VAL A 57 -11.00 13.52 24.98
C VAL A 57 -11.52 12.09 25.16
N MET A 58 -11.25 11.46 26.30
CA MET A 58 -11.66 10.10 26.64
C MET A 58 -12.97 10.03 27.45
N SER A 59 -13.73 11.12 27.58
CA SER A 59 -14.95 11.21 28.40
C SER A 59 -16.01 10.14 28.11
N GLY A 60 -16.04 9.58 26.89
CA GLY A 60 -16.92 8.45 26.55
C GLY A 60 -16.42 7.06 26.99
N LEU A 61 -15.18 6.94 27.44
CA LEU A 61 -14.50 5.68 27.78
C LEU A 61 -14.02 5.63 29.24
N VAL A 62 -13.87 6.79 29.88
CA VAL A 62 -13.45 6.93 31.27
C VAL A 62 -14.52 7.72 32.01
N THR A 63 -14.94 7.21 33.16
CA THR A 63 -15.88 7.86 34.07
C THR A 63 -15.27 8.02 35.46
N GLN A 64 -15.97 8.70 36.36
CA GLN A 64 -15.59 8.85 37.76
C GLN A 64 -16.59 8.14 38.68
N ASP A 65 -16.09 7.51 39.75
CA ASP A 65 -16.93 6.98 40.82
C ASP A 65 -17.34 8.07 41.81
N GLU A 66 -18.17 7.70 42.80
CA GLU A 66 -18.61 8.58 43.89
C GLU A 66 -17.45 9.20 44.68
N LYS A 67 -16.26 8.57 44.66
CA LYS A 67 -15.04 9.01 45.33
C LYS A 67 -14.12 9.83 44.42
N LYS A 68 -14.60 10.26 43.24
CA LYS A 68 -13.84 10.98 42.21
C LYS A 68 -12.60 10.21 41.72
N ARG A 69 -12.63 8.89 41.75
CA ARG A 69 -11.61 8.04 41.14
C ARG A 69 -12.02 7.72 39.72
N TYR A 70 -11.06 7.73 38.81
CA TYR A 70 -11.27 7.41 37.40
C TYR A 70 -11.33 5.90 37.21
N LEU A 71 -12.30 5.44 36.44
CA LEU A 71 -12.45 4.05 36.02
C LEU A 71 -12.93 3.98 34.57
N LEU A 72 -12.81 2.82 33.94
CA LEU A 72 -13.37 2.61 32.61
C LEU A 72 -14.90 2.56 32.66
N SER A 73 -15.54 3.21 31.69
CA SER A 73 -16.96 2.97 31.40
C SER A 73 -17.14 1.57 30.80
N GLU A 74 -18.38 1.09 30.63
CA GLU A 74 -18.64 -0.17 29.92
C GLU A 74 -17.99 -0.20 28.53
N ARG A 75 -18.08 0.91 27.80
CA ARG A 75 -17.42 1.07 26.49
C ARG A 75 -15.90 1.05 26.59
N GLY A 76 -15.33 1.68 27.63
CA GLY A 76 -13.90 1.61 27.92
C GLY A 76 -13.44 0.18 28.27
N MET A 77 -14.27 -0.57 29.00
CA MET A 77 -13.97 -1.94 29.41
C MET A 77 -14.05 -2.90 28.23
N MET A 78 -15.04 -2.77 27.35
CA MET A 78 -15.10 -3.50 26.08
C MET A 78 -13.85 -3.26 25.23
N LEU A 79 -13.39 -1.99 25.17
CA LEU A 79 -12.16 -1.65 24.47
C LEU A 79 -10.92 -2.27 25.13
N PHE A 80 -10.85 -2.26 26.46
CA PHE A 80 -9.76 -2.89 27.20
C PHE A 80 -9.72 -4.42 26.98
N SER A 81 -10.86 -5.10 27.02
CA SER A 81 -10.93 -6.54 26.70
C SER A 81 -10.47 -6.81 25.27
N ALA A 82 -10.94 -6.03 24.28
CA ALA A 82 -10.48 -6.16 22.90
C ALA A 82 -8.97 -5.86 22.71
N LEU A 83 -8.38 -5.00 23.56
CA LEU A 83 -6.94 -4.76 23.62
C LEU A 83 -6.18 -5.93 24.25
N LYS A 84 -6.73 -6.54 25.29
CA LYS A 84 -6.14 -7.65 26.05
C LYS A 84 -6.18 -8.97 25.27
N ASP A 85 -7.28 -9.23 24.58
CA ASP A 85 -7.52 -10.44 23.77
C ASP A 85 -6.72 -10.44 22.44
N GLY A 86 -5.94 -9.38 22.18
CA GLY A 86 -5.03 -9.30 21.04
C GLY A 86 -5.69 -8.90 19.72
N THR A 87 -7.01 -8.70 19.68
CA THR A 87 -7.73 -8.29 18.46
C THR A 87 -7.27 -6.91 17.95
N LEU A 88 -6.89 -6.01 18.86
CA LEU A 88 -6.34 -4.68 18.54
C LEU A 88 -4.80 -4.63 18.52
N SER A 89 -4.09 -5.61 19.08
CA SER A 89 -2.61 -5.64 19.05
C SER A 89 -2.07 -5.89 17.63
N LEU A 90 -2.87 -6.50 16.75
CA LEU A 90 -2.62 -6.59 15.31
C LEU A 90 -2.53 -5.22 14.63
N VAL A 91 -3.30 -4.22 15.09
CA VAL A 91 -3.34 -2.87 14.53
C VAL A 91 -2.14 -2.02 15.00
N MET A 92 -1.60 -2.33 16.20
CA MET A 92 -0.51 -1.57 16.83
C MET A 92 0.85 -2.27 16.86
N ARG A 93 0.97 -3.44 16.23
CA ARG A 93 2.24 -4.13 16.07
C ARG A 93 3.20 -3.22 15.30
N LYS A 94 4.31 -2.80 15.94
CA LYS A 94 5.42 -2.18 15.22
C LYS A 94 5.85 -3.15 14.12
N PRO A 95 5.91 -2.71 12.85
CA PRO A 95 6.23 -3.63 11.77
C PRO A 95 7.60 -4.24 12.02
N THR A 96 7.69 -5.56 11.90
CA THR A 96 8.96 -6.27 12.01
C THR A 96 9.94 -5.76 10.96
N SER A 97 11.24 -5.93 11.17
CA SER A 97 12.25 -5.48 10.20
C SER A 97 12.03 -6.09 8.80
N ALA A 98 11.54 -7.33 8.74
CA ALA A 98 11.12 -7.98 7.50
C ALA A 98 9.93 -7.29 6.83
N GLU A 99 8.89 -6.91 7.58
CA GLU A 99 7.75 -6.16 7.04
C GLU A 99 8.14 -4.75 6.55
N LYS A 100 9.10 -4.10 7.23
CA LYS A 100 9.66 -2.82 6.76
C LYS A 100 10.41 -2.99 5.44
N ALA A 101 11.28 -4.00 5.34
CA ALA A 101 11.99 -4.31 4.11
C ALA A 101 11.02 -4.65 2.97
N LEU A 102 10.00 -5.46 3.24
CA LEU A 102 8.96 -5.80 2.27
C LEU A 102 8.22 -4.56 1.75
N ARG A 103 7.85 -3.63 2.64
CA ARG A 103 7.21 -2.36 2.23
C ARG A 103 8.10 -1.50 1.34
N ILE A 104 9.42 -1.53 1.55
CA ILE A 104 10.38 -0.82 0.71
C ILE A 104 10.48 -1.52 -0.66
N ILE A 105 10.58 -2.85 -0.68
CA ILE A 105 10.61 -3.65 -1.92
C ILE A 105 9.32 -3.42 -2.74
N LEU A 106 8.17 -3.33 -2.07
CA LEU A 106 6.89 -3.07 -2.71
C LEU A 106 6.66 -1.59 -3.05
N LEU A 107 7.64 -0.71 -2.82
CA LEU A 107 7.53 0.75 -3.00
C LEU A 107 6.27 1.35 -2.34
N SER A 108 5.75 0.71 -1.29
CA SER A 108 4.54 1.14 -0.59
C SER A 108 4.61 2.58 -0.06
N PRO A 109 5.72 3.08 0.52
CA PRO A 109 5.80 4.49 0.93
C PRO A 109 5.77 5.45 -0.27
N LEU A 110 6.39 5.07 -1.39
CA LEU A 110 6.38 5.88 -2.61
C LEU A 110 4.96 5.98 -3.19
N PHE A 111 4.23 4.86 -3.27
CA PHE A 111 2.85 4.86 -3.75
C PHE A 111 1.90 5.66 -2.84
N LYS A 112 2.09 5.60 -1.52
CA LYS A 112 1.31 6.44 -0.59
C LYS A 112 1.54 7.93 -0.83
N ILE A 113 2.82 8.34 -0.93
CA ILE A 113 3.16 9.74 -1.25
C ILE A 113 2.55 10.13 -2.60
N ALA A 114 2.54 9.21 -3.57
CA ALA A 114 1.98 9.46 -4.88
C ALA A 114 0.46 9.68 -4.88
N CYS A 115 -0.28 8.96 -4.05
CA CYS A 115 -1.70 9.19 -3.88
C CYS A 115 -2.00 10.49 -3.07
N GLU A 116 -1.16 10.83 -2.09
CA GLU A 116 -1.35 12.05 -1.27
C GLU A 116 -0.97 13.34 -2.00
N LYS A 117 0.02 13.29 -2.90
CA LYS A 117 0.59 14.46 -3.59
C LYS A 117 0.67 14.26 -5.12
N PRO A 118 -0.47 14.21 -5.83
CA PRO A 118 -0.50 13.93 -7.28
C PRO A 118 0.33 14.93 -8.11
N ILE A 119 0.39 16.21 -7.69
CA ILE A 119 1.17 17.26 -8.38
C ILE A 119 2.65 16.90 -8.48
N LEU A 120 3.22 16.27 -7.46
CA LEU A 120 4.63 15.86 -7.46
C LEU A 120 4.85 14.53 -8.21
N SER A 121 3.84 13.67 -8.23
CA SER A 121 3.99 12.31 -8.75
C SER A 121 3.65 12.16 -10.23
N ILE A 122 2.84 13.05 -10.80
CA ILE A 122 2.61 13.13 -12.24
C ILE A 122 3.91 13.35 -13.04
N PRO A 123 4.77 14.34 -12.73
CA PRO A 123 6.02 14.54 -13.48
C PRO A 123 6.98 13.36 -13.30
N LEU A 124 7.00 12.72 -12.12
CA LEU A 124 7.80 11.52 -11.88
C LEU A 124 7.30 10.33 -12.72
N ALA A 125 5.99 10.10 -12.76
CA ALA A 125 5.37 9.07 -13.59
C ALA A 125 5.70 9.31 -15.07
N LEU A 126 5.56 10.55 -15.56
CA LEU A 126 5.90 10.91 -16.93
C LEU A 126 7.38 10.68 -17.23
N ALA A 127 8.28 11.03 -16.30
CA ALA A 127 9.71 10.79 -16.46
C ALA A 127 10.02 9.29 -16.61
N ILE A 128 9.42 8.42 -15.80
CA ILE A 128 9.59 6.96 -15.91
C ILE A 128 9.11 6.44 -17.28
N LEU A 129 7.97 6.96 -17.77
CA LEU A 129 7.44 6.54 -19.07
C LEU A 129 8.34 6.99 -20.23
N VAL A 130 8.79 8.24 -20.21
CA VAL A 130 9.68 8.79 -21.23
C VAL A 130 11.03 8.07 -21.22
N ILE A 131 11.62 7.87 -20.03
CA ILE A 131 12.89 7.15 -19.87
C ILE A 131 12.75 5.71 -20.39
N GLY A 132 11.73 4.97 -19.97
CA GLY A 132 11.56 3.58 -20.43
C GLY A 132 11.31 3.46 -21.94
N GLY A 133 10.56 4.38 -22.52
CA GLY A 133 10.34 4.43 -23.97
C GLY A 133 11.62 4.73 -24.74
N ILE A 134 12.42 5.70 -24.28
CA ILE A 134 13.72 6.03 -24.87
C ILE A 134 14.69 4.85 -24.73
N GLY A 135 14.71 4.19 -23.57
CA GLY A 135 15.52 2.99 -23.34
C GLY A 135 15.18 1.88 -24.32
N SER A 136 13.89 1.60 -24.49
CA SER A 136 13.39 0.58 -25.43
C SER A 136 13.79 0.89 -26.87
N ALA A 137 13.65 2.16 -27.28
CA ALA A 137 14.03 2.64 -28.60
C ALA A 137 15.54 2.53 -28.87
N ARG A 138 16.39 2.83 -27.89
CA ARG A 138 17.86 2.72 -28.02
C ARG A 138 18.35 1.28 -28.00
N ALA A 139 17.72 0.42 -27.20
CA ALA A 139 18.12 -0.98 -27.08
C ALA A 139 17.60 -1.87 -28.22
N GLY A 140 16.72 -1.37 -29.09
CA GLY A 140 16.07 -2.19 -30.14
C GLY A 140 15.16 -3.26 -29.55
N LEU A 141 14.54 -2.96 -28.40
CA LEU A 141 13.67 -3.88 -27.68
C LEU A 141 12.22 -3.45 -27.87
N MET A 142 11.42 -4.37 -28.39
CA MET A 142 9.98 -4.22 -28.55
C MET A 142 9.29 -4.76 -27.29
N PRO A 143 8.68 -3.90 -26.47
CA PRO A 143 7.91 -4.35 -25.32
C PRO A 143 6.60 -5.00 -25.76
N ILE A 144 6.31 -6.15 -25.18
CA ILE A 144 5.09 -6.92 -25.38
C ILE A 144 4.53 -7.26 -23.99
N LEU A 145 3.49 -6.54 -23.57
CA LEU A 145 2.84 -6.62 -22.25
C LEU A 145 3.77 -6.43 -21.03
N MET A 146 4.55 -7.42 -20.61
CA MET A 146 5.60 -7.21 -19.60
C MET A 146 6.94 -7.81 -20.02
N PHE A 147 7.05 -8.27 -21.28
CA PHE A 147 8.25 -8.83 -21.89
C PHE A 147 8.89 -7.86 -22.88
N TYR A 148 10.12 -8.18 -23.26
CA TYR A 148 10.85 -7.52 -24.33
C TYR A 148 11.28 -8.54 -25.38
N ALA A 149 10.90 -8.30 -26.63
CA ALA A 149 11.38 -9.03 -27.79
C ALA A 149 12.42 -8.18 -28.53
N ARG A 150 13.54 -8.78 -28.95
CA ARG A 150 14.54 -8.07 -29.74
C ARG A 150 14.03 -7.89 -31.17
N THR A 151 14.09 -6.67 -31.70
CA THR A 151 13.80 -6.42 -33.12
C THR A 151 14.84 -5.49 -33.72
N ALA A 152 15.36 -5.88 -34.89
CA ALA A 152 16.32 -5.08 -35.64
C ALA A 152 15.67 -4.21 -36.73
N LYS A 153 14.36 -4.38 -36.98
CA LYS A 153 13.67 -3.80 -38.15
C LYS A 153 12.72 -2.65 -37.80
N ALA A 154 12.36 -2.48 -36.53
CA ALA A 154 11.39 -1.47 -36.13
C ALA A 154 12.04 -0.09 -35.96
N ALA A 155 11.36 0.96 -36.41
CA ALA A 155 11.79 2.34 -36.20
C ALA A 155 11.79 2.70 -34.69
N PRO A 156 12.71 3.57 -34.21
CA PRO A 156 12.78 3.96 -32.80
C PRO A 156 11.47 4.54 -32.24
N LEU A 157 10.75 5.34 -33.04
CA LEU A 157 9.44 5.88 -32.67
C LEU A 157 8.40 4.77 -32.48
N CYS A 158 8.44 3.73 -33.31
CA CYS A 158 7.54 2.59 -33.18
C CYS A 158 7.79 1.84 -31.87
N LEU A 159 9.06 1.64 -31.47
CA LEU A 159 9.42 1.00 -30.20
C LEU A 159 8.98 1.83 -28.99
N PHE A 160 9.14 3.15 -29.06
CA PHE A 160 8.65 4.07 -28.03
C PHE A 160 7.12 3.98 -27.88
N LEU A 161 6.39 3.98 -29.00
CA LEU A 161 4.92 3.86 -28.97
C LEU A 161 4.46 2.50 -28.46
N HIS A 162 5.17 1.40 -28.79
CA HIS A 162 4.89 0.09 -28.22
C HIS A 162 5.08 0.06 -26.70
N TYR A 163 6.08 0.78 -26.17
CA TYR A 163 6.28 0.91 -24.73
C TYR A 163 5.11 1.63 -24.05
N LEU A 164 4.63 2.73 -24.64
CA LEU A 164 3.44 3.42 -24.12
C LEU A 164 2.18 2.56 -24.24
N ALA A 165 2.00 1.85 -25.36
CA ALA A 165 0.87 0.95 -25.56
C ALA A 165 0.88 -0.19 -24.53
N GLN A 166 2.05 -0.75 -24.24
CA GLN A 166 2.24 -1.76 -23.21
C GLN A 166 1.81 -1.26 -21.83
N TRP A 167 2.31 -0.10 -21.40
CA TRP A 167 1.94 0.51 -20.14
C TRP A 167 0.43 0.78 -20.06
N GLY A 168 -0.14 1.35 -21.13
CA GLY A 168 -1.57 1.63 -21.23
C GLY A 168 -2.41 0.36 -21.13
N LEU A 169 -1.97 -0.74 -21.75
CA LEU A 169 -2.65 -2.03 -21.68
C LEU A 169 -2.64 -2.61 -20.25
N VAL A 170 -1.53 -2.49 -19.52
CA VAL A 170 -1.47 -2.90 -18.10
C VAL A 170 -2.41 -2.05 -17.25
N TYR A 171 -2.44 -0.73 -17.46
CA TYR A 171 -3.37 0.16 -16.77
C TYR A 171 -4.84 -0.23 -17.03
N LEU A 172 -5.22 -0.38 -18.30
CA LEU A 172 -6.58 -0.76 -18.68
C LEU A 172 -6.97 -2.14 -18.16
N ALA A 173 -6.06 -3.11 -18.19
CA ALA A 173 -6.29 -4.43 -17.64
C ALA A 173 -6.50 -4.39 -16.12
N CYS A 174 -5.69 -3.62 -15.38
CA CYS A 174 -5.88 -3.40 -13.96
C CYS A 174 -7.22 -2.73 -13.65
N GLU A 175 -7.59 -1.68 -14.39
CA GLU A 175 -8.86 -0.98 -14.24
C GLU A 175 -10.04 -1.93 -14.47
N PHE A 176 -10.01 -2.66 -15.59
CA PHE A 176 -11.03 -3.66 -15.93
C PHE A 176 -11.15 -4.75 -14.86
N LEU A 177 -10.04 -5.34 -14.40
CA LEU A 177 -10.05 -6.37 -13.36
C LEU A 177 -10.55 -5.82 -12.01
N CYS A 178 -10.22 -4.58 -11.66
CA CYS A 178 -10.74 -3.93 -10.46
C CYS A 178 -12.26 -3.72 -10.54
N LEU A 179 -12.77 -3.33 -11.70
CA LEU A 179 -14.20 -3.17 -11.94
C LEU A 179 -14.94 -4.50 -11.90
N VAL A 180 -14.40 -5.55 -12.53
CA VAL A 180 -15.03 -6.87 -12.60
C VAL A 180 -15.02 -7.58 -11.25
N PHE A 181 -13.86 -7.64 -10.56
CA PHE A 181 -13.74 -8.40 -9.31
C PHE A 181 -14.24 -7.65 -8.08
N TYR A 182 -14.08 -6.33 -8.04
CA TYR A 182 -14.34 -5.55 -6.83
C TYR A 182 -15.41 -4.47 -7.01
N ARG A 183 -15.97 -4.29 -8.23
CA ARG A 183 -16.98 -3.28 -8.56
C ARG A 183 -16.61 -1.86 -8.10
N ARG A 184 -15.30 -1.59 -8.00
CA ARG A 184 -14.78 -0.34 -7.43
C ARG A 184 -14.50 0.66 -8.55
N LYS A 185 -15.33 1.69 -8.63
CA LYS A 185 -15.17 2.84 -9.54
C LYS A 185 -14.39 3.97 -8.86
N GLY A 186 -13.76 4.84 -9.65
CA GLY A 186 -13.02 6.02 -9.18
C GLY A 186 -11.56 5.73 -8.82
N ALA A 187 -10.83 6.80 -8.49
CA ALA A 187 -9.38 6.79 -8.29
C ALA A 187 -8.56 6.35 -9.52
N GLU A 188 -9.04 6.73 -10.72
CA GLU A 188 -8.43 6.39 -12.01
C GLU A 188 -7.06 7.06 -12.18
N LEU A 189 -6.95 8.33 -11.79
CA LEU A 189 -5.70 9.09 -11.87
C LEU A 189 -4.64 8.52 -10.91
N GLU A 190 -5.04 8.17 -9.70
CA GLU A 190 -4.18 7.58 -8.68
C GLU A 190 -3.69 6.19 -9.12
N LEU A 191 -4.58 5.39 -9.72
CA LEU A 191 -4.19 4.11 -10.31
C LEU A 191 -3.21 4.32 -11.48
N LEU A 192 -3.48 5.28 -12.36
CA LEU A 192 -2.61 5.59 -13.50
C LEU A 192 -1.20 5.98 -13.05
N VAL A 193 -1.11 6.88 -12.06
CA VAL A 193 0.18 7.31 -11.49
C VAL A 193 0.90 6.14 -10.84
N THR A 194 0.22 5.38 -9.98
CA THR A 194 0.86 4.26 -9.26
C THR A 194 1.29 3.13 -10.20
N ILE A 195 0.52 2.81 -11.25
CA ILE A 195 0.93 1.85 -12.29
C ILE A 195 2.13 2.37 -13.09
N SER A 196 2.18 3.67 -13.40
CA SER A 196 3.35 4.27 -14.06
C SER A 196 4.62 4.12 -13.22
N LEU A 197 4.51 4.35 -11.91
CA LEU A 197 5.60 4.14 -10.97
C LEU A 197 5.97 2.65 -10.84
N ALA A 198 4.98 1.74 -10.84
CA ALA A 198 5.20 0.30 -10.80
C ALA A 198 5.94 -0.23 -12.04
N ASN A 199 5.86 0.48 -13.17
CA ASN A 199 6.57 0.14 -14.41
C ASN A 199 8.09 0.44 -14.34
N LEU A 200 8.59 1.02 -13.26
CA LEU A 200 9.99 1.39 -13.07
C LEU A 200 11.00 0.24 -13.37
N PRO A 201 10.82 -0.99 -12.87
CA PRO A 201 11.79 -2.05 -13.13
C PRO A 201 11.89 -2.39 -14.63
N LEU A 202 10.76 -2.40 -15.34
CA LEU A 202 10.74 -2.60 -16.79
C LEU A 202 11.35 -1.41 -17.54
N ALA A 203 11.12 -0.18 -17.08
CA ALA A 203 11.72 1.03 -17.67
C ALA A 203 13.27 1.01 -17.63
N ILE A 204 13.85 0.42 -16.58
CA ILE A 204 15.30 0.33 -16.39
C ILE A 204 15.92 -0.80 -17.22
N PHE A 205 15.16 -1.88 -17.48
CA PHE A 205 15.68 -3.08 -18.15
C PHE A 205 16.40 -2.81 -19.49
N PRO A 206 15.87 -2.00 -20.43
CA PRO A 206 16.56 -1.73 -21.70
C PRO A 206 17.96 -1.15 -21.53
N TYR A 207 18.20 -0.39 -20.47
CA TYR A 207 19.52 0.16 -20.16
C TYR A 207 20.45 -0.87 -19.56
N ALA A 208 19.93 -1.79 -18.73
CA ALA A 208 20.72 -2.90 -18.22
C ALA A 208 21.10 -3.88 -19.37
N TYR A 209 20.18 -4.10 -20.31
CA TYR A 209 20.36 -4.98 -21.45
C TYR A 209 21.58 -4.63 -22.31
N THR A 210 21.93 -3.34 -22.45
CA THR A 210 23.08 -2.92 -23.28
C THR A 210 24.44 -3.36 -22.73
N PHE A 211 24.54 -3.69 -21.45
CA PHE A 211 25.78 -4.07 -20.77
C PHE A 211 25.86 -5.55 -20.41
N LEU A 212 24.79 -6.32 -20.63
CA LEU A 212 24.66 -7.69 -20.18
C LEU A 212 24.72 -8.68 -21.35
N SER A 213 25.24 -9.88 -21.08
CA SER A 213 25.10 -10.99 -22.02
C SER A 213 23.64 -11.42 -22.13
N TYR A 214 23.26 -11.98 -23.27
CA TYR A 214 21.87 -12.35 -23.56
C TYR A 214 21.25 -13.27 -22.50
N GLN A 215 21.98 -14.29 -22.04
CA GLN A 215 21.50 -15.23 -21.02
C GLN A 215 21.26 -14.55 -19.65
N VAL A 216 22.16 -13.64 -19.26
CA VAL A 216 22.03 -12.90 -17.99
C VAL A 216 20.87 -11.90 -18.08
N ALA A 217 20.71 -11.24 -19.23
CA ALA A 217 19.62 -10.32 -19.47
C ALA A 217 18.25 -11.01 -19.38
N LEU A 218 18.10 -12.24 -19.92
CA LEU A 218 16.85 -13.00 -19.79
C LEU A 218 16.51 -13.33 -18.33
N ARG A 219 17.49 -13.80 -17.54
CA ARG A 219 17.29 -14.08 -16.12
C ARG A 219 16.94 -12.80 -15.36
N LEU A 220 17.63 -11.69 -15.64
CA LEU A 220 17.31 -10.40 -15.04
C LEU A 220 15.88 -9.96 -15.40
N LEU A 221 15.48 -10.08 -16.67
CA LEU A 221 14.13 -9.74 -17.11
C LEU A 221 13.07 -10.50 -16.32
N THR A 222 13.24 -11.82 -16.13
CA THR A 222 12.28 -12.63 -15.35
C THR A 222 12.16 -12.17 -13.90
N VAL A 223 13.28 -11.77 -13.28
CA VAL A 223 13.27 -11.23 -11.91
C VAL A 223 12.59 -9.87 -11.86
N LEU A 224 12.89 -8.98 -12.81
CA LEU A 224 12.27 -7.65 -12.90
C LEU A 224 10.77 -7.75 -13.17
N GLN A 225 10.33 -8.71 -13.98
CA GLN A 225 8.90 -8.96 -14.23
C GLN A 225 8.16 -9.41 -12.98
N ALA A 226 8.72 -10.40 -12.26
CA ALA A 226 8.15 -10.85 -11.00
C ALA A 226 8.03 -9.68 -10.02
N TRP A 227 9.06 -8.83 -9.97
CA TRP A 227 9.03 -7.63 -9.14
C TRP A 227 7.98 -6.62 -9.61
N THR A 228 7.86 -6.34 -10.91
CA THR A 228 6.83 -5.45 -11.47
C THR A 228 5.43 -5.95 -11.16
N ILE A 229 5.16 -7.26 -11.22
CA ILE A 229 3.84 -7.81 -10.85
C ILE A 229 3.52 -7.53 -9.37
N LEU A 230 4.50 -7.72 -8.47
CA LEU A 230 4.33 -7.38 -7.06
C LEU A 230 4.09 -5.88 -6.85
N LEU A 231 4.80 -5.04 -7.61
CA LEU A 231 4.58 -3.59 -7.60
C LEU A 231 3.20 -3.21 -8.16
N VAL A 232 2.70 -3.89 -9.18
CA VAL A 232 1.34 -3.69 -9.72
C VAL A 232 0.29 -4.06 -8.66
N CYS A 233 0.45 -5.18 -7.95
CA CYS A 233 -0.42 -5.51 -6.82
C CYS A 233 -0.42 -4.40 -5.75
N SER A 234 0.76 -3.88 -5.42
CA SER A 234 0.87 -2.79 -4.43
C SER A 234 0.34 -1.46 -4.97
N ALA A 235 0.47 -1.18 -6.26
CA ALA A 235 -0.08 0.00 -6.93
C ALA A 235 -1.60 -0.04 -6.96
N VAL A 236 -2.20 -1.17 -7.32
CA VAL A 236 -3.66 -1.36 -7.25
C VAL A 236 -4.16 -1.21 -5.81
N SER A 237 -3.43 -1.78 -4.84
CA SER A 237 -3.78 -1.64 -3.42
C SER A 237 -3.75 -0.18 -2.96
N ALA A 238 -2.74 0.60 -3.37
CA ALA A 238 -2.58 2.00 -2.99
C ALA A 238 -3.52 2.95 -3.76
N GLY A 239 -3.57 2.83 -5.08
CA GLY A 239 -4.35 3.70 -5.97
C GLY A 239 -5.85 3.47 -5.82
N LYS A 240 -6.30 2.21 -5.87
CA LYS A 240 -7.71 1.88 -5.66
C LYS A 240 -8.06 1.72 -4.18
N GLY A 241 -7.14 1.82 -3.22
CA GLY A 241 -7.43 1.68 -1.79
C GLY A 241 -7.98 0.30 -1.39
N ILE A 242 -7.67 -0.75 -2.15
CA ILE A 242 -8.07 -2.14 -1.88
C ILE A 242 -7.00 -2.79 -1.00
N ARG A 243 -7.37 -3.73 -0.13
CA ARG A 243 -6.36 -4.46 0.66
C ARG A 243 -5.43 -5.28 -0.24
N LEU A 244 -4.14 -5.36 0.10
CA LEU A 244 -3.13 -6.04 -0.72
C LEU A 244 -3.46 -7.51 -1.01
N ASP A 245 -4.04 -8.23 -0.04
CA ASP A 245 -4.49 -9.62 -0.20
C ASP A 245 -5.54 -9.77 -1.32
N ARG A 246 -6.38 -8.75 -1.51
CA ARG A 246 -7.35 -8.69 -2.61
C ARG A 246 -6.77 -8.12 -3.89
N ALA A 247 -5.59 -7.52 -3.89
CA ALA A 247 -4.92 -7.10 -5.14
C ALA A 247 -4.13 -8.25 -5.79
N LEU A 248 -3.73 -9.28 -5.03
CA LEU A 248 -2.96 -10.41 -5.53
C LEU A 248 -3.61 -11.16 -6.71
N PRO A 249 -4.94 -11.43 -6.73
CA PRO A 249 -5.59 -12.08 -7.87
C PRO A 249 -5.45 -11.29 -9.17
N ILE A 250 -5.39 -9.95 -9.10
CA ILE A 250 -5.21 -9.09 -10.27
C ILE A 250 -3.81 -9.29 -10.85
N GLY A 251 -2.76 -9.23 -10.02
CA GLY A 251 -1.39 -9.48 -10.46
C GLY A 251 -1.18 -10.90 -10.97
N LEU A 252 -1.82 -11.90 -10.34
CA LEU A 252 -1.78 -13.28 -10.80
C LEU A 252 -2.46 -13.45 -12.17
N THR A 253 -3.59 -12.79 -12.38
CA THR A 253 -4.29 -12.78 -13.68
C THR A 253 -3.43 -12.15 -14.76
N LEU A 254 -2.76 -11.04 -14.46
CA LEU A 254 -1.80 -10.41 -15.38
C LEU A 254 -0.62 -11.32 -15.70
N LEU A 255 -0.09 -12.03 -14.70
CA LEU A 255 0.98 -13.01 -14.91
C LEU A 255 0.52 -14.13 -15.87
N PHE A 256 -0.66 -14.70 -15.66
CA PHE A 256 -1.21 -15.73 -16.55
C PHE A 256 -1.45 -15.20 -17.95
N LEU A 257 -2.03 -14.01 -18.10
CA LEU A 257 -2.23 -13.38 -19.39
C LEU A 257 -0.89 -13.19 -20.13
N ASN A 258 0.13 -12.78 -19.39
CA ASN A 258 1.48 -12.60 -19.92
C ASN A 258 2.08 -13.93 -20.42
N VAL A 259 1.95 -15.02 -19.64
CA VAL A 259 2.42 -16.36 -20.04
C VAL A 259 1.68 -16.89 -21.26
N VAL A 260 0.34 -16.77 -21.28
CA VAL A 260 -0.49 -17.22 -22.41
C VAL A 260 -0.11 -16.46 -23.69
N LEU A 261 0.10 -15.14 -23.58
CA LEU A 261 0.46 -14.31 -24.71
C LEU A 261 1.85 -14.67 -25.28
N LEU A 262 2.82 -14.99 -24.42
CA LEU A 262 4.12 -15.50 -24.87
C LEU A 262 4.04 -16.87 -25.54
N ALA A 263 3.20 -17.77 -25.01
CA ALA A 263 2.99 -19.08 -25.61
C ALA A 263 2.40 -18.94 -27.02
N PHE A 264 1.40 -18.08 -27.15
CA PHE A 264 0.75 -17.81 -28.44
C PHE A 264 1.69 -17.17 -29.47
N LEU A 265 2.60 -16.29 -29.01
CA LEU A 265 3.62 -15.67 -29.87
C LEU A 265 4.80 -16.60 -30.19
N GLY A 266 4.81 -17.84 -29.68
CA GLY A 266 5.92 -18.78 -29.89
C GLY A 266 7.24 -18.34 -29.23
N LEU A 267 7.17 -17.43 -28.25
CA LEU A 267 8.33 -16.92 -27.51
C LEU A 267 8.71 -17.82 -26.33
N LEU A 268 7.82 -18.75 -25.95
CA LEU A 268 8.10 -19.87 -25.04
C LEU A 268 8.55 -21.08 -25.88
N ALA A 269 9.74 -21.02 -26.47
CA ALA A 269 10.38 -22.21 -27.02
C ALA A 269 11.07 -22.95 -25.87
N PHE A 270 10.58 -24.15 -25.55
CA PHE A 270 11.31 -25.15 -24.76
C PHE A 270 12.43 -25.77 -25.60
#